data_AF-A0A3B8MDF0-F1
#
_entry.id   AF-A0A3B8MDF0-F1
#
_cell.length_a   1.000
_cell.length_b   1.000
_cell.length_c   1.000
_cell.angle_alpha   90.00
_cell.angle_beta   90.00
_cell.angle_gamma   90.00
#
_symmetry.space_group_name_H-M   'P 1'
#
loop_
_entity.id
_entity.type
_entity.pdbx_description
1 polymer ?
#
loop_
_entity_poly.entity_id
_entity_poly.type
_entity_poly.pdbx_seq_one_letter_code
_entity_poly.pdbx_strand_id
1 'polypeptide(L)'
;MSSLIAGTPDRTPIRVAFSDDEGASWFGEQRLDPTPEADNDSCSFSYPSIDFLGDRGFVTYYENRDRRISLILRKFTIQIAD
;
A
#
# COMPACT_ATOMS: atom_id res chain seq x y z
N MET A 1 36.03 -9.82 -3.23
CA MET A 1 34.67 -10.26 -3.60
C MET A 1 33.75 -9.95 -2.43
N SER A 2 33.09 -8.79 -2.44
CA SER A 2 32.05 -8.45 -1.47
C SER A 2 30.72 -8.95 -2.01
N SER A 3 30.12 -9.92 -1.32
CA SER A 3 28.75 -10.36 -1.58
C SER A 3 27.82 -9.18 -1.33
N LEU A 4 27.35 -8.54 -2.40
CA LEU A 4 26.13 -7.72 -2.36
C LEU A 4 25.01 -8.66 -1.95
N ILE A 5 24.67 -8.70 -0.66
CA ILE A 5 23.36 -9.17 -0.25
C ILE A 5 22.43 -8.16 -0.91
N ALA A 6 21.82 -8.56 -2.03
CA ALA A 6 20.75 -7.80 -2.65
C ALA A 6 19.64 -7.74 -1.59
N GLY A 7 19.63 -6.66 -0.81
CA GLY A 7 18.56 -6.38 0.13
C GLY A 7 17.26 -6.45 -0.66
N THR A 8 16.29 -7.18 -0.13
CA THR A 8 14.94 -7.15 -0.69
C THR A 8 14.53 -5.68 -0.82
N PRO A 9 14.08 -5.21 -2.00
CA PRO A 9 13.66 -3.82 -2.18
C PRO A 9 12.71 -3.43 -1.04
N ASP A 10 12.95 -2.27 -0.45
CA ASP A 10 12.05 -1.76 0.58
C ASP A 10 10.65 -1.58 -0.04
N ARG A 11 9.67 -2.26 0.56
CA ARG A 11 8.28 -2.27 0.11
C ARG A 11 7.43 -1.31 0.95
N THR A 12 8.06 -0.57 1.84
CA THR A 12 7.47 0.40 2.73
C THR A 12 7.89 1.80 2.26
N PRO A 13 6.99 2.79 2.21
CA PRO A 13 5.57 2.75 2.60
C PRO A 13 4.66 2.15 1.53
N ILE A 14 3.45 1.75 1.94
CA ILE A 14 2.37 1.42 1.01
C ILE A 14 1.47 2.64 0.81
N ARG A 15 1.22 3.00 -0.45
CA ARG A 15 0.47 4.19 -0.83
C ARG A 15 -0.63 3.87 -1.84
N VAL A 16 -1.63 4.73 -1.88
CA VAL A 16 -2.68 4.78 -2.91
C VAL A 16 -2.66 6.17 -3.54
N ALA A 17 -2.92 6.25 -4.84
CA ALA A 17 -3.13 7.49 -5.56
C ALA A 17 -4.24 7.30 -6.59
N PHE A 18 -4.85 8.40 -7.03
CA PHE A 18 -5.89 8.43 -8.04
C PHE A 18 -5.33 8.94 -9.36
N SER A 19 -5.91 8.48 -10.46
CA SER A 19 -5.68 9.01 -11.80
C SER A 19 -7.04 9.18 -12.47
N ASP A 20 -7.18 10.28 -13.21
CA ASP A 20 -8.32 10.60 -14.06
C ASP A 20 -7.95 10.62 -15.56
N ASP A 21 -6.72 10.22 -15.89
CA ASP A 21 -6.12 10.29 -17.23
C ASP A 21 -5.49 8.95 -17.67
N GLU A 22 -6.16 7.85 -17.32
CA GLU A 22 -5.73 6.47 -17.66
C GLU A 22 -4.31 6.11 -17.15
N GLY A 23 -3.88 6.74 -16.06
CA GLY A 23 -2.59 6.49 -15.41
C GLY A 23 -1.43 7.32 -15.96
N ALA A 24 -1.69 8.32 -16.80
CA ALA A 24 -0.64 9.22 -17.28
C ALA A 24 -0.12 10.15 -16.17
N SER A 25 -0.97 10.56 -15.24
CA SER A 25 -0.65 11.32 -14.04
C SER A 25 -1.42 10.82 -12.82
N TRP A 26 -0.90 11.16 -11.65
CA TRP A 26 -1.38 10.65 -10.36
C TRP A 26 -1.49 11.79 -9.36
N PHE A 27 -2.57 11.80 -8.58
CA PHE A 27 -2.85 12.80 -7.56
C PHE A 27 -3.49 12.19 -6.32
N GLY A 28 -3.63 13.00 -5.26
CA GLY A 28 -4.31 12.57 -4.03
C GLY A 28 -3.61 11.42 -3.32
N GLU A 29 -2.27 11.36 -3.38
CA GLU A 29 -1.49 10.29 -2.77
C GLU A 29 -1.74 10.21 -1.25
N GLN A 30 -2.04 9.01 -0.76
CA GLN A 30 -2.26 8.73 0.67
C GLN A 30 -1.50 7.49 1.10
N ARG A 31 -0.91 7.57 2.30
CA ARG A 31 -0.23 6.45 2.96
C ARG A 31 -1.28 5.51 3.59
N LEU A 32 -1.16 4.22 3.35
CA LEU A 32 -2.12 3.21 3.83
C LEU A 32 -1.65 2.48 5.08
N ASP A 33 -0.34 2.47 5.36
CA ASP A 33 0.20 1.84 6.56
C ASP A 33 -0.15 2.64 7.84
N PRO A 34 -0.37 1.95 8.98
CA PRO A 34 -1.05 2.53 10.13
C PRO A 34 -0.23 3.51 10.99
N THR A 35 1.11 3.54 10.90
CA THR A 35 1.94 4.37 11.81
C THR A 35 3.33 4.67 11.22
N PRO A 36 3.84 5.91 11.29
CA PRO A 36 5.24 6.25 10.97
C PRO A 36 6.25 5.55 11.89
N GLU A 37 5.88 5.18 13.13
CA GLU A 37 6.76 4.42 14.03
C GLU A 37 6.95 2.96 13.61
N ALA A 38 6.25 2.50 12.56
CA ALA A 38 6.45 1.19 11.93
C ALA A 38 7.57 1.20 10.88
N ASP A 39 8.28 2.31 10.68
CA ASP A 39 9.53 2.38 9.92
C ASP A 39 10.69 1.73 10.73
N ASN A 40 10.44 0.56 11.32
CA ASN A 40 11.47 -0.31 11.88
C ASN A 40 11.78 -1.44 10.88
N ASP A 41 13.01 -1.95 10.90
CA ASP A 41 13.45 -3.02 9.98
C ASP A 41 12.61 -4.33 10.11
N SER A 42 11.69 -4.43 11.06
CA SER A 42 10.84 -5.60 11.31
C SER A 42 9.43 -5.50 10.74
N CYS A 43 9.06 -4.41 10.08
CA CYS A 43 7.75 -4.22 9.46
C CYS A 43 7.85 -3.99 7.94
N SER A 44 7.13 -4.78 7.16
CA SER A 44 7.05 -4.61 5.71
C SER A 44 5.63 -4.85 5.18
N PHE A 45 5.28 -4.15 4.11
CA PHE A 45 3.99 -4.28 3.45
C PHE A 45 4.17 -4.88 2.06
N SER A 46 3.24 -5.71 1.58
CA SER A 46 3.40 -6.35 0.28
C SER A 46 2.11 -6.82 -0.35
N TYR A 47 2.20 -7.03 -1.67
CA TYR A 47 1.15 -7.61 -2.51
C TYR A 47 -0.20 -6.90 -2.37
N PRO A 48 -0.27 -5.59 -2.71
CA PRO A 48 -1.54 -4.89 -2.71
C PRO A 48 -2.48 -5.50 -3.76
N SER A 49 -3.75 -5.61 -3.41
CA SER A 49 -4.86 -5.85 -4.33
C SER A 49 -5.94 -4.80 -4.11
N ILE A 50 -6.63 -4.42 -5.18
CA ILE A 50 -7.72 -3.46 -5.12
C ILE A 50 -8.92 -4.00 -5.88
N ASP A 51 -10.10 -3.85 -5.27
CA ASP A 51 -11.39 -4.21 -5.86
C ASP A 51 -12.39 -3.08 -5.63
N PHE A 52 -13.35 -2.97 -6.54
CA PHE A 52 -14.41 -1.97 -6.49
C PHE A 52 -15.79 -2.63 -6.47
N LEU A 53 -16.66 -2.16 -5.58
CA LEU A 53 -18.06 -2.57 -5.52
C LEU A 53 -18.95 -1.32 -5.41
N GLY A 54 -19.51 -0.90 -6.55
CA GLY A 54 -20.27 0.34 -6.65
C GLY A 54 -19.39 1.56 -6.36
N ASP A 55 -19.80 2.36 -5.38
CA ASP A 55 -19.12 3.58 -4.94
C ASP A 55 -18.01 3.32 -3.91
N ARG A 56 -17.59 2.07 -3.72
CA ARG A 56 -16.63 1.67 -2.69
C ARG A 56 -15.42 0.99 -3.29
N GLY A 57 -14.24 1.44 -2.88
CA GLY A 57 -12.98 0.75 -3.12
C GLY A 57 -12.53 -0.01 -1.88
N PHE A 58 -11.95 -1.18 -2.11
CA PHE A 58 -11.38 -2.06 -1.10
C PHE A 58 -9.94 -2.34 -1.46
N VAL A 59 -9.00 -1.99 -0.59
CA VAL A 59 -7.59 -2.30 -0.75
C VAL A 59 -7.23 -3.36 0.27
N THR A 60 -6.60 -4.44 -0.19
CA THR A 60 -5.96 -5.41 0.69
C THR A 60 -4.46 -5.41 0.49
N TYR A 61 -3.72 -5.70 1.55
CA TYR A 61 -2.27 -5.89 1.50
C TYR A 61 -1.83 -6.72 2.71
N TYR A 62 -0.69 -7.40 2.58
CA TYR A 62 -0.09 -8.10 3.71
C TYR A 62 0.79 -7.15 4.51
N GLU A 63 0.59 -7.14 5.83
CA GLU A 63 1.57 -6.65 6.80
C GLU A 63 2.37 -7.85 7.31
N ASN A 64 3.70 -7.78 7.22
CA ASN A 64 4.61 -8.68 7.90
C ASN A 64 5.30 -7.89 9.02
N ARG A 65 4.96 -8.21 10.27
CA ARG A 65 5.48 -7.57 11.47
C ARG A 65 5.92 -8.64 12.46
N ASP A 66 7.16 -8.59 12.93
CA ASP A 66 7.69 -9.50 13.96
C ASP A 66 7.45 -11.00 13.64
N ARG A 67 7.63 -11.38 12.36
CA ARG A 67 7.38 -12.72 11.79
C ARG A 67 5.92 -13.17 11.78
N ARG A 68 4.97 -12.26 12.03
CA ARG A 68 3.54 -12.48 11.85
C ARG A 68 3.09 -11.83 10.55
N ILE A 69 2.36 -12.59 9.74
CA ILE A 69 1.69 -12.08 8.54
C ILE A 69 0.21 -11.84 8.85
N SER A 70 -0.26 -10.63 8.57
CA SER A 70 -1.66 -10.23 8.69
C SER A 70 -2.16 -9.70 7.36
N LEU A 71 -3.38 -10.08 6.94
CA LEU A 71 -4.06 -9.44 5.82
C LEU A 71 -4.79 -8.21 6.33
N ILE A 72 -4.42 -7.04 5.81
CA ILE A 72 -5.07 -5.77 6.13
C ILE A 72 -6.09 -5.45 5.06
N LEU A 73 -7.26 -4.97 5.47
CA LEU A 73 -8.31 -4.45 4.59
C LEU A 73 -8.53 -2.97 4.89
N ARG A 74 -8.47 -2.13 3.86
CA ARG A 74 -8.85 -0.72 3.90
C ARG A 74 -10.03 -0.49 2.96
N LYS A 75 -10.96 0.36 3.37
CA LYS A 75 -12.12 0.76 2.58
C LYS A 75 -12.07 2.26 2.36
N PHE A 76 -12.42 2.69 1.15
CA PHE A 76 -12.69 4.09 0.83
C PHE A 76 -13.97 4.23 0.01
N THR A 77 -14.55 5.42 0.02
CA THR A 77 -15.72 5.78 -0.80
C THR A 77 -15.26 6.66 -1.95
N ILE A 78 -15.75 6.39 -3.15
CA ILE A 78 -15.53 7.21 -4.34
C ILE A 78 -16.68 8.19 -4.42
N GLN A 79 -16.38 9.47 -4.27
CA GLN A 79 -17.33 10.53 -4.56
C GLN A 79 -17.09 10.99 -6.00
N ILE A 80 -18.06 10.75 -6.88
CA ILE A 80 -18.07 11.37 -8.20
C ILE A 80 -18.58 12.79 -7.98
N ALA A 81 -17.75 13.79 -8.30
CA ALA A 81 -18.21 15.17 -8.34
C ALA A 81 -19.13 15.34 -9.56
N ASP A 82 -20.28 15.99 -9.35
CA ASP A 82 -21.24 16.34 -10.42
C ASP A 82 -20.65 17.30 -11.46
#